data_AF-A0A1H2Z5P6-F1
#
_entry.id   AF-A0A1H2Z5P6-F1
#
_cell.length_a   1.000
_cell.length_b   1.000
_cell.length_c   1.000
_cell.angle_alpha   90.00
_cell.angle_beta   90.00
_cell.angle_gamma   90.00
#
_symmetry.space_group_name_H-M   'P 1'
#
loop_
_entity.id
_entity.type
_entity.pdbx_description
1 polymer ?
#
loop_
_entity_poly.entity_id
_entity_poly.type
_entity_poly.pdbx_seq_one_letter_code
_entity_poly.pdbx_strand_id
1 'polypeptide(L)'
;MGVIKGRMKEQQVPVNVSEVIKAKAYPVGDERDFYSLIGRMVTLQNREIGVFRTSDGGLFALDNVRINPEGIRLTEGIVSGHTVYDPSDDWKVDLETGDVTREAST
;
A
#
# COMPACT_ATOMS: atom_id res chain seq x y z
N MET A 1 41.12 18.55 -37.26
CA MET A 1 39.91 18.15 -36.51
C MET A 1 40.32 17.71 -35.11
N GLY A 2 39.98 18.48 -34.07
CA GLY A 2 40.30 18.14 -32.68
C GLY A 2 39.16 17.37 -32.00
N VAL A 3 39.49 16.39 -31.16
CA VAL A 3 38.54 15.67 -30.30
C VAL A 3 38.68 16.16 -28.86
N ILE A 4 37.59 16.67 -28.28
CA ILE A 4 37.53 17.04 -26.87
C ILE A 4 37.07 15.80 -26.09
N LYS A 5 37.96 15.22 -25.28
CA LYS A 5 37.59 14.22 -24.27
C LYS A 5 37.32 14.94 -22.94
N GLY A 6 36.05 15.21 -22.66
CA GLY A 6 35.62 15.67 -21.34
C GLY A 6 35.50 14.48 -20.38
N ARG A 7 36.19 14.53 -19.24
CA ARG A 7 36.01 13.57 -18.13
C ARG A 7 34.98 14.19 -17.17
N MET A 8 33.75 13.68 -17.19
CA MET A 8 32.74 14.04 -16.18
C MET A 8 33.24 13.53 -14.82
N LYS A 9 33.31 14.42 -13.82
CA LYS A 9 33.55 14.01 -12.44
C LYS A 9 32.19 13.64 -11.83
N GLU A 10 31.99 12.36 -11.56
CA GLU A 10 30.91 11.87 -10.71
C GLU A 10 31.09 12.52 -9.33
N GLN A 11 30.27 13.52 -9.03
CA GLN A 11 30.31 14.20 -7.75
C GLN A 11 29.25 13.55 -6.87
N GLN A 12 29.68 12.56 -6.10
CA GLN A 12 28.82 11.86 -5.17
C GLN A 12 28.54 12.78 -3.97
N VAL A 13 27.40 13.46 -4.03
CA VAL A 13 26.89 14.24 -2.89
C VAL A 13 26.44 13.24 -1.83
N PRO A 14 27.00 13.27 -0.60
CA PRO A 14 26.55 12.37 0.45
C PRO A 14 25.13 12.75 0.84
N VAL A 15 24.15 11.97 0.41
CA VAL A 15 22.77 12.08 0.88
C VAL A 15 22.74 11.49 2.29
N ASN A 16 22.49 12.33 3.29
CA ASN A 16 22.29 11.86 4.65
C ASN A 16 20.91 11.17 4.73
N VAL A 17 20.91 9.83 4.77
CA VAL A 17 19.69 9.00 4.78
C VAL A 17 18.73 9.36 5.92
N SER A 18 19.26 9.83 7.06
CA SER A 18 18.43 10.24 8.21
C SER A 18 17.63 11.53 7.96
N GLU A 19 18.05 12.34 7.00
CA GLU A 19 17.34 13.55 6.56
C GLU A 19 16.22 13.22 5.56
N VAL A 20 16.37 12.10 4.84
CA VAL A 20 15.44 11.62 3.79
C VAL A 20 14.22 10.91 4.37
N ILE A 21 14.30 10.31 5.56
CA ILE A 21 13.17 9.59 6.16
C ILE A 21 12.89 10.12 7.57
N LYS A 22 12.18 11.26 7.64
CA LYS A 22 11.44 11.62 8.87
C LYS A 22 10.12 10.84 8.91
N ALA A 23 10.20 9.53 9.13
CA ALA A 23 9.00 8.75 9.40
C ALA A 23 8.46 9.14 10.79
N LYS A 24 7.25 9.69 10.83
CA LYS A 24 6.52 9.96 12.07
C LYS A 24 5.47 8.88 12.25
N ALA A 25 5.53 8.16 13.37
CA ALA A 25 4.52 7.19 13.74
C ALA A 25 3.26 7.90 14.28
N TYR A 26 2.08 7.38 13.92
CA TYR A 26 0.79 7.84 14.42
C TYR A 26 0.03 6.65 15.02
N PRO A 27 -0.43 6.72 16.28
CA PRO A 27 -1.31 5.70 16.82
C PRO A 27 -2.68 5.79 16.12
N VAL A 28 -3.19 4.66 15.64
CA VAL A 28 -4.46 4.59 14.89
C VAL A 28 -5.51 3.69 15.56
N GLY A 29 -5.17 3.03 16.66
CA GLY A 29 -6.07 2.16 17.44
C GLY A 29 -5.32 1.18 18.33
N ASP A 30 -6.07 0.37 19.09
CA ASP A 30 -5.55 -0.80 19.79
C ASP A 30 -5.46 -1.98 18.83
N GLU A 31 -4.55 -2.94 19.01
CA GLU A 31 -4.48 -4.10 18.11
C GLU A 31 -5.81 -4.89 18.03
N ARG A 32 -6.56 -4.92 19.15
CA ARG A 32 -7.86 -5.60 19.24
C ARG A 32 -8.96 -4.92 18.44
N ASP A 33 -8.75 -3.69 18.01
CA ASP A 33 -9.66 -2.97 17.11
C ASP A 33 -9.64 -3.54 15.69
N PHE A 34 -8.58 -4.27 15.33
CA PHE A 34 -8.37 -4.82 13.99
C PHE A 34 -8.67 -6.30 14.00
N TYR A 35 -9.93 -6.64 13.72
CA TYR A 35 -10.38 -8.02 13.61
C TYR A 35 -9.77 -8.69 12.38
N SER A 36 -9.42 -9.97 12.52
CA SER A 36 -8.91 -10.77 11.41
C SER A 36 -9.95 -10.87 10.30
N LEU A 37 -9.47 -10.78 9.06
CA LEU A 37 -10.23 -10.88 7.81
C LEU A 37 -11.29 -9.80 7.58
N ILE A 38 -11.25 -8.71 8.36
CA ILE A 38 -12.15 -7.57 8.21
C ILE A 38 -11.32 -6.30 8.02
N GLY A 39 -11.53 -5.61 6.91
CA GLY A 39 -10.93 -4.30 6.67
C GLY A 39 -11.51 -3.25 7.62
N ARG A 40 -10.64 -2.45 8.24
CA ARG A 40 -11.06 -1.32 9.09
C ARG A 40 -10.50 -0.02 8.54
N MET A 41 -11.38 0.93 8.24
CA MET A 41 -10.99 2.28 7.86
C MET A 41 -10.57 3.07 9.11
N VAL A 42 -9.44 3.76 9.00
CA VAL A 42 -9.00 4.81 9.94
C VAL A 42 -8.79 6.11 9.17
N THR A 43 -9.08 7.24 9.81
CA THR A 43 -8.84 8.57 9.21
C THR A 43 -7.61 9.19 9.85
N LEU A 44 -6.59 9.49 9.04
CA LEU A 44 -5.36 10.14 9.48
C LEU A 44 -5.07 11.33 8.59
N GLN A 45 -5.02 12.54 9.17
CA GLN A 45 -4.71 13.78 8.44
C GLN A 45 -5.54 13.93 7.14
N ASN A 46 -6.84 13.68 7.23
CA ASN A 46 -7.79 13.73 6.10
C ASN A 46 -7.58 12.67 5.01
N ARG A 47 -6.78 11.64 5.26
CA ARG A 47 -6.68 10.44 4.41
C ARG A 47 -7.41 9.29 5.06
N GLU A 48 -8.14 8.53 4.27
CA GLU A 48 -8.71 7.25 4.69
C GLU A 48 -7.68 6.15 4.41
N ILE A 49 -7.33 5.41 5.45
CA ILE A 49 -6.40 4.29 5.38
C ILE A 49 -7.18 3.04 5.77
N GLY A 50 -7.14 2.02 4.92
CA GLY A 50 -7.63 0.69 5.25
C GLY A 50 -6.56 -0.09 5.99
N VAL A 51 -6.91 -0.62 7.16
CA VAL A 51 -6.05 -1.51 7.95
C VAL A 51 -6.65 -2.91 7.91
N PHE A 52 -5.83 -3.89 7.58
CA PHE A 52 -6.23 -5.27 7.33
C PHE A 52 -5.41 -6.21 8.20
N ARG A 53 -6.08 -7.02 9.02
CA ARG A 53 -5.45 -8.10 9.76
C ARG A 53 -5.70 -9.43 9.06
N THR A 54 -4.66 -10.14 8.70
CA THR A 54 -4.75 -11.44 8.02
C THR A 54 -4.92 -12.58 9.04
N SER A 55 -5.27 -13.78 8.57
CA SER A 55 -5.51 -14.94 9.45
C SER A 55 -4.25 -15.46 10.12
N ASP A 56 -3.08 -15.22 9.53
CA ASP A 56 -1.77 -15.54 10.10
C ASP A 56 -1.25 -14.44 11.05
N GLY A 57 -2.02 -13.36 11.24
CA GLY A 57 -1.73 -12.29 12.19
C GLY A 57 -0.97 -11.10 11.62
N GLY A 58 -0.64 -11.10 10.33
CA GLY A 58 -0.10 -9.92 9.64
C GLY A 58 -1.04 -8.72 9.72
N LEU A 59 -0.46 -7.51 9.77
CA LEU A 59 -1.20 -6.25 9.78
C LEU A 59 -0.69 -5.35 8.66
N PHE A 60 -1.58 -4.99 7.75
CA PHE A 60 -1.27 -4.23 6.54
C PHE A 60 -2.09 -2.95 6.49
N ALA A 61 -1.53 -1.90 5.91
CA ALA A 61 -2.20 -0.61 5.78
C ALA A 61 -2.01 -0.05 4.36
N LEU A 62 -3.11 0.27 3.70
CA LEU A 62 -3.15 0.82 2.34
C LEU A 62 -4.13 2.00 2.29
N ASP A 63 -4.01 2.87 1.28
CA ASP A 63 -5.00 3.93 1.07
C ASP A 63 -6.38 3.28 0.79
N ASN A 64 -7.44 3.79 1.44
CA ASN A 64 -8.81 3.26 1.26
C ASN A 64 -9.46 3.79 -0.02
N VAL A 65 -8.93 3.37 -1.17
CA VAL A 65 -9.45 3.70 -2.49
C VAL A 65 -10.45 2.66 -2.98
N ARG A 66 -11.14 2.94 -4.08
CA ARG A 66 -11.95 1.90 -4.74
C ARG A 66 -11.02 0.90 -5.44
N ILE A 67 -11.34 -0.39 -5.37
CA ILE A 67 -10.54 -1.47 -5.98
C ILE A 67 -10.47 -1.32 -7.51
N ASN A 68 -11.56 -0.86 -8.12
CA ASN A 68 -11.65 -0.47 -9.52
C ASN A 68 -12.55 0.78 -9.64
N PRO A 69 -12.66 1.43 -10.82
CA PRO A 69 -13.42 2.68 -10.97
C PRO A 69 -14.88 2.64 -10.49
N GLU A 70 -15.58 1.52 -10.69
CA GLU A 70 -16.99 1.32 -10.32
C GLU A 70 -17.18 0.43 -9.08
N GLY A 71 -16.08 -0.09 -8.54
CA GLY A 71 -16.06 -1.10 -7.49
C GLY A 71 -16.21 -0.54 -6.09
N ILE A 72 -16.10 -1.44 -5.12
CA ILE A 72 -16.19 -1.12 -3.69
C ILE A 72 -14.91 -0.49 -3.15
N ARG A 73 -14.99 0.13 -1.97
CA ARG A 73 -13.80 0.57 -1.24
C ARG A 73 -12.98 -0.64 -0.80
N LEU A 74 -11.67 -0.46 -0.70
CA LEU A 74 -10.76 -1.53 -0.28
C LEU A 74 -11.15 -2.15 1.06
N THR A 75 -11.61 -1.34 2.03
CA THR A 75 -12.07 -1.84 3.33
C THR A 75 -13.37 -2.64 3.29
N GLU A 76 -14.12 -2.56 2.18
CA GLU A 76 -15.37 -3.30 1.99
C GLU A 76 -15.14 -4.66 1.31
N GLY A 77 -13.93 -4.92 0.81
CA GLY A 77 -13.58 -6.16 0.12
C GLY A 77 -13.41 -7.36 1.05
N ILE A 78 -13.40 -8.55 0.44
CA ILE A 78 -13.20 -9.80 1.17
C ILE A 78 -11.70 -10.01 1.38
N VAL A 79 -11.27 -10.14 2.63
CA VAL A 79 -9.87 -10.43 2.95
C VAL A 79 -9.64 -11.94 2.98
N SER A 80 -8.68 -12.44 2.22
CA SER A 80 -8.25 -13.84 2.24
C SER A 80 -6.75 -13.94 1.97
N GLY A 81 -6.02 -14.63 2.84
CA GLY A 81 -4.55 -14.58 2.83
C GLY A 81 -4.08 -13.14 2.94
N HIS A 82 -3.18 -12.73 2.04
CA HIS A 82 -2.66 -11.36 1.94
C HIS A 82 -3.33 -10.59 0.78
N THR A 83 -4.59 -10.89 0.47
CA THR A 83 -5.29 -10.32 -0.67
C THR A 83 -6.68 -9.83 -0.29
N VAL A 84 -7.08 -8.69 -0.85
CA VAL A 84 -8.45 -8.18 -0.80
C VAL A 84 -9.12 -8.40 -2.14
N TYR A 85 -10.30 -9.02 -2.12
CA TYR A 85 -11.06 -9.36 -3.32
C TYR A 85 -12.29 -8.47 -3.47
N ASP A 86 -12.55 -8.02 -4.69
CA ASP A 86 -13.86 -7.51 -5.09
C ASP A 86 -14.80 -8.71 -5.35
N PRO A 87 -15.92 -8.84 -4.63
CA PRO A 87 -16.86 -9.95 -4.81
C PRO A 87 -17.60 -9.92 -6.15
N SER A 88 -17.54 -8.83 -6.91
CA SER A 88 -18.37 -8.62 -8.10
C SER A 88 -17.65 -8.93 -9.42
N ASP A 89 -16.36 -8.61 -9.54
CA ASP A 89 -15.65 -8.54 -10.84
C ASP A 89 -14.23 -9.17 -10.84
N ASP A 90 -13.96 -10.08 -9.89
CA ASP A 90 -12.68 -10.84 -9.76
C ASP A 90 -11.41 -9.96 -9.67
N TRP A 91 -11.55 -8.70 -9.25
CA TRP A 91 -10.41 -7.83 -8.94
C TRP A 91 -9.78 -8.22 -7.59
N LYS A 92 -8.46 -8.13 -7.52
CA LYS A 92 -7.65 -8.53 -6.37
C LYS A 92 -6.63 -7.44 -6.07
N VAL A 93 -6.43 -7.13 -4.80
CA VAL A 93 -5.41 -6.20 -4.31
C VAL A 93 -4.49 -6.94 -3.36
N ASP A 94 -3.19 -6.94 -3.67
CA ASP A 94 -2.16 -7.47 -2.78
C ASP A 94 -1.94 -6.53 -1.58
N LEU A 95 -1.98 -7.05 -0.35
CA LEU A 95 -1.85 -6.25 0.87
C LEU A 95 -0.40 -5.83 1.17
N GLU A 96 0.60 -6.53 0.64
CA GLU A 96 2.02 -6.22 0.83
C GLU A 96 2.49 -5.14 -0.14
N THR A 97 2.06 -5.24 -1.41
CA THR A 97 2.54 -4.34 -2.48
C THR A 97 1.54 -3.26 -2.86
N GLY A 98 0.25 -3.49 -2.63
CA GLY A 98 -0.84 -2.64 -3.14
C GLY A 98 -1.14 -2.87 -4.63
N ASP A 99 -0.53 -3.87 -5.27
CA ASP A 99 -0.75 -4.17 -6.68
C ASP A 99 -2.18 -4.67 -6.93
N VAL A 100 -2.77 -4.16 -8.01
CA VAL A 100 -4.12 -4.50 -8.43
C VAL A 100 -4.07 -5.42 -9.65
N THR A 101 -4.70 -6.59 -9.55
CA THR A 101 -4.81 -7.55 -10.64
C THR A 101 -6.27 -7.93 -10.88
N ARG A 102 -6.56 -8.40 -12.09
CA ARG A 102 -7.87 -8.96 -12.45
C ARG A 102 -7.64 -10.27 -13.17
N GLU A 103 -8.26 -11.34 -12.70
CA GLU A 103 -8.29 -12.59 -13.46
C GLU A 103 -9.36 -12.47 -14.55
N ALA A 104 -8.97 -12.62 -15.81
CA ALA A 104 -9.94 -12.74 -16.89
C ALA A 104 -10.51 -14.16 -16.84
N SER A 105 -11.83 -14.27 -16.67
CA SER A 105 -12.55 -15.53 -16.83
C SER A 105 -12.29 -16.05 -18.25
N THR A 106 -11.55 -17.16 -18.37
CA THR A 106 -11.22 -17.84 -19.64
C THR A 106 -12.34 -18.77 -20.06
#